data_AF-A0A238ZLY7-F1
#
_entry.id   AF-A0A238ZLY7-F1
#
_cell.length_a   1.000
_cell.length_b   1.000
_cell.length_c   1.000
_cell.angle_alpha   90.00
_cell.angle_beta   90.00
_cell.angle_gamma   90.00
#
_symmetry.space_group_name_H-M   'P 1'
#
loop_
_entity.id
_entity.type
_entity.pdbx_description
1 polymer ?
#
loop_
_entity_poly.entity_id
_entity_poly.type
_entity_poly.pdbx_seq_one_letter_code
_entity_poly.pdbx_strand_id
1 'polypeptide(L)'
;MGNFDKKISEDIKVLLEKGFSADEVEKKLREKYEEALSFKSFSYFTYFFLAGLPTLLISVFFLKVFHPVGFAYFINRLILLLAAMATLKGFVGHFVAVFLKRETFENEIKKLKKEASGVKNLQEE
;
A
#
# COMPACT_ATOMS: atom_id res chain seq x y z
N MET A 1 -9.54 5.94 0.62
CA MET A 1 -9.16 6.08 2.04
C MET A 1 -10.23 5.61 3.03
N GLY A 2 -11.52 5.93 2.87
CA GLY A 2 -12.51 5.77 3.95
C GLY A 2 -12.96 4.37 4.37
N ASN A 3 -12.55 3.28 3.70
CA ASN A 3 -13.01 1.92 4.06
C ASN A 3 -12.02 1.16 4.98
N PHE A 4 -10.72 1.49 4.90
CA PHE A 4 -9.69 0.84 5.73
C PHE A 4 -9.67 1.40 7.16
N ASP A 5 -9.80 2.73 7.28
CA ASP A 5 -9.88 3.47 8.54
C ASP A 5 -11.09 3.03 9.39
N LYS A 6 -12.28 3.00 8.77
CA LYS A 6 -13.51 2.48 9.40
C LYS A 6 -13.34 1.05 9.90
N LYS A 7 -12.73 0.18 9.08
CA LYS A 7 -12.53 -1.23 9.44
C LYS A 7 -11.58 -1.40 10.63
N ILE A 8 -10.50 -0.61 10.69
CA ILE A 8 -9.61 -0.58 11.86
C ILE A 8 -10.39 -0.10 13.09
N SER A 9 -11.13 1.00 12.99
CA SER A 9 -11.90 1.54 14.12
C SER A 9 -12.97 0.57 14.66
N GLU A 10 -13.62 -0.20 13.78
CA GLU A 10 -14.59 -1.22 14.16
C GLU A 10 -13.91 -2.40 14.86
N ASP A 11 -12.81 -2.90 14.29
CA ASP A 11 -12.03 -3.99 14.90
C ASP A 11 -11.48 -3.60 16.29
N ILE A 12 -11.07 -2.34 16.44
CA ILE A 12 -10.65 -1.77 17.72
C ILE A 12 -11.79 -1.83 18.75
N LYS A 13 -12.98 -1.35 18.40
CA LYS A 13 -14.16 -1.37 19.29
C LYS A 13 -14.51 -2.80 19.69
N VAL A 14 -14.55 -3.72 18.74
CA VAL A 14 -14.85 -5.14 19.00
C VAL A 14 -13.82 -5.77 19.95
N LEU A 15 -12.55 -5.41 19.84
CA LEU A 15 -11.51 -5.93 20.73
C LEU A 15 -11.58 -5.28 22.13
N LEU A 16 -11.91 -4.00 22.23
CA LEU A 16 -12.14 -3.34 23.51
C LEU A 16 -13.39 -3.88 24.23
N GLU A 17 -14.49 -4.13 23.52
CA GLU A 17 -15.71 -4.73 24.07
C GLU A 17 -15.49 -6.16 24.57
N LYS A 18 -14.50 -6.88 24.01
CA LYS A 18 -14.08 -8.20 24.50
C LYS A 18 -13.21 -8.13 25.77
N GLY A 19 -12.94 -6.93 26.28
CA GLY A 19 -12.17 -6.70 27.50
C GLY A 19 -10.64 -6.82 27.31
N PHE A 20 -10.14 -6.77 26.08
CA PHE A 20 -8.69 -6.75 25.84
C PHE A 20 -8.10 -5.40 26.24
N SER A 21 -6.92 -5.44 26.86
CA SER A 21 -6.14 -4.25 27.17
C SER A 21 -5.62 -3.58 25.89
N ALA A 22 -5.35 -2.27 25.94
CA ALA A 22 -4.88 -1.51 24.76
C ALA A 22 -3.63 -2.15 24.09
N ASP A 23 -2.71 -2.72 24.87
CA ASP A 23 -1.52 -3.42 24.36
C ASP A 23 -1.87 -4.75 23.66
N GLU A 24 -2.87 -5.49 24.16
CA GLU A 24 -3.35 -6.72 23.51
C GLU A 24 -4.11 -6.41 22.22
N VAL A 25 -4.88 -5.31 22.21
CA VAL A 25 -5.58 -4.83 21.01
C VAL A 25 -4.56 -4.46 19.93
N GLU A 26 -3.49 -3.74 20.27
CA GLU A 26 -2.40 -3.42 19.34
C GLU A 26 -1.78 -4.68 18.75
N LYS A 27 -1.41 -5.65 19.60
CA LYS A 27 -0.76 -6.89 19.14
C LYS A 27 -1.64 -7.67 18.17
N LYS A 28 -2.92 -7.85 18.49
CA LYS A 28 -3.87 -8.57 17.62
C LYS A 28 -4.14 -7.84 16.31
N LEU A 29 -4.22 -6.51 16.34
CA LEU A 29 -4.37 -5.71 15.13
C LEU A 29 -3.12 -5.77 14.26
N ARG A 30 -1.92 -5.75 14.85
CA ARG A 30 -0.67 -5.91 14.11
C ARG A 30 -0.61 -7.25 13.39
N GLU A 31 -0.94 -8.34 14.07
CA GLU A 31 -0.98 -9.68 13.47
C GLU A 31 -2.04 -9.76 12.35
N LYS A 32 -3.26 -9.26 12.60
CA LYS A 32 -4.36 -9.29 11.63
C LYS A 32 -4.07 -8.48 10.37
N TYR A 33 -3.39 -7.34 10.51
CA TYR A 33 -3.09 -6.43 9.41
C TYR A 33 -1.67 -6.55 8.89
N GLU A 34 -0.85 -7.49 9.39
CA GLU A 34 0.55 -7.65 9.00
C GLU A 34 0.70 -7.82 7.48
N GLU A 35 -0.11 -8.70 6.88
CA GLU A 35 -0.11 -8.90 5.44
C GLU A 35 -0.61 -7.67 4.67
N ALA A 36 -1.59 -6.95 5.21
CA ALA A 36 -2.16 -5.76 4.58
C ALA A 36 -1.23 -4.52 4.67
N LEU A 37 -0.37 -4.49 5.69
CA LEU A 37 0.65 -3.49 5.95
C LEU A 37 2.00 -3.85 5.30
N SER A 38 2.16 -5.10 4.88
CA SER A 38 3.34 -5.56 4.17
C SER A 38 3.43 -4.95 2.77
N PHE A 39 4.65 -4.64 2.34
CA PHE A 39 4.96 -4.28 0.96
C PHE A 39 4.60 -5.37 -0.05
N LYS A 40 4.34 -6.59 0.43
CA LYS A 40 3.88 -7.73 -0.37
C LYS A 40 2.38 -7.68 -0.68
N SER A 41 1.60 -6.79 -0.04
CA SER A 41 0.15 -6.69 -0.29
C SER A 41 -0.11 -6.22 -1.73
N PHE A 42 -0.84 -7.00 -2.52
CA PHE A 42 -1.18 -6.62 -3.89
C PHE A 42 -2.01 -5.33 -3.91
N SER A 43 -1.47 -4.29 -4.54
CA SER A 43 -2.17 -3.02 -4.76
C SER A 43 -2.61 -2.93 -6.22
N TYR A 44 -3.63 -2.11 -6.52
CA TYR A 44 -3.99 -1.82 -7.90
C TYR A 44 -2.80 -1.29 -8.73
N PHE A 45 -1.86 -0.61 -8.06
CA PHE A 45 -0.63 -0.12 -8.67
C PHE A 45 0.36 -1.24 -9.04
N THR A 46 0.34 -2.38 -8.35
CA THR A 46 1.15 -3.55 -8.68
C THR A 46 0.80 -4.08 -10.07
N TYR A 47 -0.45 -3.95 -10.54
CA TYR A 47 -0.86 -4.35 -11.89
C TYR A 47 -0.21 -3.49 -12.98
N PHE A 48 -0.08 -2.18 -12.76
CA PHE A 48 0.61 -1.29 -13.69
C PHE A 48 2.10 -1.63 -13.81
N PHE A 49 2.72 -2.06 -12.71
CA PHE A 49 4.08 -2.56 -12.73
C PHE A 49 4.18 -3.92 -13.44
N LEU A 50 3.27 -4.84 -13.15
CA LEU A 50 3.27 -6.20 -13.70
C LEU A 50 2.95 -6.24 -15.21
N ALA A 51 2.13 -5.30 -15.72
CA ALA A 51 1.86 -5.15 -17.15
C ALA A 51 2.91 -4.26 -17.84
N GLY A 52 3.39 -3.22 -17.15
CA GLY A 52 4.35 -2.27 -17.68
C GLY A 52 5.74 -2.87 -17.90
N LEU A 53 6.25 -3.65 -16.94
CA LEU A 53 7.61 -4.19 -16.98
C LEU A 53 7.83 -5.19 -18.13
N PRO A 54 6.94 -6.19 -18.37
CA PRO A 54 7.08 -7.09 -19.52
C PRO A 54 6.96 -6.34 -20.84
N THR A 55 6.03 -5.39 -20.94
CA THR A 55 5.85 -4.56 -22.15
C THR A 55 7.12 -3.76 -22.45
N LEU A 56 7.74 -3.18 -21.41
CA LEU A 56 9.01 -2.46 -21.53
C LEU A 56 10.13 -3.39 -22.01
N LEU A 57 10.27 -4.56 -21.39
CA LEU A 57 11.29 -5.55 -21.77
C LEU A 57 11.11 -6.05 -23.21
N ILE A 58 9.87 -6.34 -23.63
CA ILE A 58 9.56 -6.76 -25.00
C ILE A 58 9.90 -5.63 -25.98
N SER A 59 9.51 -4.39 -25.69
CA SER A 59 9.84 -3.23 -26.54
C SER A 59 11.34 -2.99 -26.66
N VAL A 60 12.10 -3.09 -25.56
CA VAL A 60 13.57 -3.00 -25.57
C VAL A 60 14.17 -4.13 -26.41
N PHE A 61 13.69 -5.37 -26.22
CA PHE A 61 14.15 -6.52 -26.97
C PHE A 61 13.92 -6.34 -28.48
N PHE A 62 12.73 -5.90 -28.88
CA PHE A 62 12.43 -5.59 -30.27
C PHE A 62 13.34 -4.49 -30.84
N LEU A 63 13.65 -3.47 -30.04
CA LEU A 63 14.52 -2.37 -30.46
C LEU A 63 15.96 -2.84 -30.65
N LYS A 64 16.43 -3.77 -29.82
CA LYS A 64 17.79 -4.32 -29.84
C LYS A 64 17.99 -5.43 -30.87
N VAL A 65 16.98 -6.23 -31.18
CA VAL A 65 17.10 -7.40 -32.07
C VAL A 65 16.71 -7.07 -33.50
N PHE A 66 15.61 -6.34 -33.71
CA PHE A 66 15.06 -6.13 -35.05
C PHE A 66 15.51 -4.83 -35.70
N HIS A 67 16.23 -3.95 -34.98
CA HIS A 67 16.67 -2.64 -35.46
C HIS A 67 15.62 -1.93 -36.34
N PRO A 68 14.39 -1.73 -35.83
CA PRO A 68 13.30 -1.21 -36.63
C PRO A 68 13.68 0.18 -37.16
N VAL A 69 13.41 0.43 -38.45
CA VAL A 69 13.65 1.70 -39.14
C VAL A 69 12.33 2.37 -39.53
N GLY A 70 12.35 3.69 -39.67
CA GLY A 70 11.17 4.47 -40.09
C GLY A 70 10.07 4.53 -39.04
N PHE A 71 8.80 4.38 -39.46
CA PHE A 71 7.64 4.52 -38.58
C PHE A 71 7.59 3.47 -37.45
N ALA A 72 8.08 2.26 -37.70
CA ALA A 72 8.14 1.20 -36.70
C ALA A 72 9.06 1.56 -35.51
N TYR A 73 10.15 2.29 -35.77
CA TYR A 73 11.01 2.84 -34.72
C TYR A 73 10.26 3.81 -33.82
N PHE A 74 9.47 4.72 -34.42
CA PHE A 74 8.68 5.70 -33.70
C PHE A 74 7.62 5.05 -32.80
N ILE A 75 6.88 4.08 -33.34
CA ILE A 75 5.86 3.34 -32.58
C ILE A 75 6.49 2.56 -31.42
N ASN A 76 7.59 1.84 -31.64
CA ASN A 76 8.24 1.10 -30.56
C ASN A 76 8.77 2.05 -29.46
N ARG A 77 9.29 3.22 -29.84
CA ARG A 77 9.76 4.23 -28.88
C ARG A 77 8.60 4.86 -28.08
N LEU A 78 7.43 5.04 -28.71
CA LEU A 78 6.22 5.50 -28.03
C LEU A 78 5.73 4.46 -27.01
N ILE A 79 5.64 3.19 -27.41
CA ILE A 79 5.25 2.09 -26.51
C ILE A 79 6.23 1.98 -25.34
N LEU A 80 7.53 2.10 -25.61
CA LEU A 80 8.59 2.08 -24.60
C LEU A 80 8.41 3.19 -23.57
N LEU A 81 8.14 4.43 -24.01
CA LEU A 81 7.90 5.56 -23.12
C LEU A 81 6.64 5.37 -22.28
N LEU A 82 5.54 4.92 -22.88
CA LEU A 82 4.29 4.63 -22.17
C LEU A 82 4.47 3.51 -21.14
N ALA A 83 5.18 2.44 -21.50
CA ALA A 83 5.49 1.33 -20.61
C ALA A 83 6.39 1.77 -19.45
N ALA A 84 7.39 2.61 -19.70
CA ALA A 84 8.24 3.20 -18.65
C ALA A 84 7.43 4.05 -17.68
N MET A 85 6.56 4.91 -18.20
CA MET A 85 5.69 5.77 -17.38
C MET A 85 4.70 4.95 -16.54
N ALA A 86 4.11 3.89 -17.13
CA ALA A 86 3.21 2.98 -16.43
C ALA A 86 3.93 2.19 -15.32
N THR A 87 5.14 1.69 -15.62
CA THR A 87 5.96 0.94 -14.66
C THR A 87 6.35 1.83 -13.47
N LEU A 88 6.80 3.06 -13.75
CA LEU A 88 7.15 4.02 -12.72
C LEU A 88 5.94 4.39 -11.85
N LYS A 89 4.78 4.65 -12.47
CA LYS A 89 3.54 4.96 -11.75
C LYS A 89 3.06 3.77 -10.90
N GLY A 90 3.19 2.55 -11.41
CA GLY A 90 2.87 1.32 -10.67
C GLY A 90 3.79 1.10 -9.48
N PHE A 91 5.09 1.32 -9.64
CA PHE A 91 6.05 1.21 -8.55
C PHE A 91 5.80 2.27 -7.48
N VAL A 92 5.80 3.55 -7.84
CA VAL A 92 5.61 4.66 -6.88
C VAL A 92 4.25 4.59 -6.21
N GLY A 93 3.18 4.33 -6.97
CA GLY A 93 1.83 4.24 -6.41
C GLY A 93 1.66 3.07 -5.44
N HIS A 94 2.35 1.95 -5.66
CA HIS A 94 2.35 0.82 -4.73
C HIS A 94 2.98 1.20 -3.39
N PHE A 95 4.17 1.82 -3.43
CA PHE A 95 4.85 2.29 -2.23
C PHE A 95 4.00 3.30 -1.47
N VAL A 96 3.49 4.32 -2.15
CA VAL A 96 2.65 5.36 -1.54
C VAL A 96 1.39 4.75 -0.90
N ALA A 97 0.73 3.81 -1.57
CA ALA A 97 -0.46 3.15 -1.02
C ALA A 97 -0.16 2.35 0.26
N VAL A 98 0.98 1.65 0.30
CA VAL A 98 1.42 0.91 1.50
C VAL A 98 1.80 1.87 2.63
N PHE A 99 2.54 2.94 2.31
CA PHE A 99 2.91 3.97 3.29
C PHE A 99 1.68 4.63 3.93
N LEU A 100 0.69 5.02 3.13
CA LEU A 100 -0.54 5.61 3.64
C LEU A 100 -1.31 4.66 4.56
N LYS A 101 -1.45 3.38 4.18
CA LYS A 101 -2.10 2.38 5.05
C LYS A 101 -1.37 2.21 6.38
N ARG A 102 -0.03 2.23 6.35
CA ARG A 102 0.80 2.10 7.54
C ARG A 102 0.69 3.31 8.45
N GLU A 103 0.73 4.51 7.87
CA GLU A 103 0.54 5.75 8.60
C GLU A 103 -0.86 5.82 9.23
N THR A 104 -1.92 5.44 8.50
CA THR A 104 -3.28 5.35 9.05
C THR A 104 -3.34 4.38 10.22
N PHE A 105 -2.74 3.20 10.09
CA PHE A 105 -2.72 2.21 11.17
C PHE A 105 -1.98 2.71 12.42
N GLU A 106 -0.80 3.30 12.24
CA GLU A 106 -0.02 3.86 13.36
C GLU A 106 -0.75 5.02 14.05
N ASN A 107 -1.46 5.86 13.28
CA ASN A 107 -2.27 6.95 13.82
C ASN A 107 -3.46 6.43 14.65
N GLU A 108 -4.17 5.40 14.19
CA GLU A 108 -5.28 4.79 14.93
C GLU A 108 -4.81 4.13 16.24
N ILE A 109 -3.69 3.39 16.22
CA ILE A 109 -3.10 2.82 17.43
C ILE A 109 -2.64 3.93 18.41
N LYS A 110 -2.08 5.02 17.89
CA LYS A 110 -1.66 6.15 18.73
C LYS A 110 -2.85 6.86 19.38
N LYS A 111 -3.97 7.02 18.68
CA LYS A 111 -5.22 7.53 19.25
C LYS A 111 -5.72 6.63 20.38
N LEU A 112 -5.75 5.31 20.15
CA LEU A 112 -6.12 4.34 21.18
C LEU A 112 -5.28 4.46 22.45
N LYS A 113 -3.96 4.51 22.30
CA LYS A 113 -3.07 4.68 23.47
C LYS A 113 -3.34 5.99 24.19
N LYS A 114 -3.61 7.07 23.47
CA LYS A 114 -3.94 8.37 24.07
C LYS A 114 -5.26 8.32 24.84
N GLU A 115 -6.29 7.67 24.30
CA GLU A 115 -7.58 7.48 24.98
C GLU A 115 -7.42 6.60 26.23
N ALA A 116 -6.72 5.48 26.12
CA ALA A 116 -6.44 4.59 27.26
C ALA A 116 -5.59 5.28 28.35
N SER A 117 -4.62 6.12 27.96
CA SER A 117 -3.79 6.90 28.89
C SER A 117 -4.56 8.06 29.52
N GLY A 118 -5.48 8.68 28.77
CA GLY A 118 -6.36 9.74 29.27
C GLY A 118 -7.33 9.25 30.33
N VAL A 119 -7.87 8.03 30.18
CA VAL A 119 -8.69 7.37 31.19
C VAL A 119 -7.90 7.07 32.47
N LYS A 120 -6.61 6.71 32.34
CA LYS A 120 -5.75 6.43 33.49
C LYS A 120 -5.48 7.65 34.36
N ASN A 121 -5.43 8.85 33.78
CA ASN A 121 -5.22 10.10 34.53
C ASN A 121 -6.49 10.62 35.22
N LEU A 122 -7.69 10.21 34.78
CA LEU A 122 -8.97 10.61 35.39
C LEU A 122 -9.43 9.68 36.52
N GLN A 123 -8.73 8.57 36.75
CA GLN A 123 -8.99 7.65 37.88
C GLN A 123 -8.02 7.89 39.06
N GLU A 124 -7.05 8.80 38.92
CA GLU A 124 -6.12 9.21 39.99
C GLU A 124 -6.42 10.61 40.56
N GLU A 125 -7.50 11.28 40.12
CA GLU A 125 -8.12 12.45 40.78
C GLU A 125 -9.43 12.06 41.48
#